data_AF-A0A953AA71-F1
#
_entry.id   AF-A0A953AA71-F1
#
_cell.length_a   1.000
_cell.length_b   1.000
_cell.length_c   1.000
_cell.angle_alpha   90.00
_cell.angle_beta   90.00
_cell.angle_gamma   90.00
#
_symmetry.space_group_name_H-M   'P 1'
#
loop_
_entity.id
_entity.type
_entity.pdbx_description
1 polymer ?
#
loop_
_entity_poly.entity_id
_entity_poly.type
_entity_poly.pdbx_seq_one_letter_code
_entity_poly.pdbx_strand_id
1 'polypeptide(L)'
;MGDRLTAFRAYAERVRGRVVALIVLAIGLYFVVAFGEQAWRARALQAEIAGRREALAAMQARHDELAWQLVRYRSDYESYVERIARRDLNLSRPGETVILLRLRPAPEPTPTPTPEPGERATSEPAWRAWMDLFGLP
;
A
#
# COMPACT_ATOMS: atom_id res chain seq x y z
N MET A 1 66.39 -1.10 72.85
CA MET A 1 66.51 -0.77 71.40
C MET A 1 65.52 -1.54 70.51
N GLY A 2 65.01 -2.72 70.89
CA GLY A 2 64.16 -3.57 70.01
C GLY A 2 62.71 -3.12 69.79
N ASP A 3 62.13 -2.34 70.71
CA ASP A 3 60.70 -2.00 70.71
C ASP A 3 60.30 -0.99 69.60
N ARG A 4 61.26 -0.20 69.13
CA ARG A 4 61.03 0.77 68.04
C ARG A 4 61.01 0.11 66.66
N LEU A 5 61.67 -1.05 66.51
CA LEU A 5 61.75 -1.77 65.24
C LEU A 5 60.49 -2.62 64.96
N THR A 6 59.84 -3.14 66.01
CA THR A 6 58.58 -3.88 65.92
C THR A 6 57.40 -2.95 65.59
N ALA A 7 57.35 -1.77 66.23
CA ALA A 7 56.34 -0.75 65.95
C ALA A 7 56.38 -0.25 64.49
N PHE A 8 57.58 -0.05 63.93
CA PHE A 8 57.75 0.40 62.54
C PHE A 8 57.29 -0.65 61.52
N ARG A 9 57.56 -1.94 61.78
CA ARG A 9 57.09 -3.06 60.95
C ARG A 9 55.55 -3.18 60.97
N ALA A 10 54.94 -3.06 62.14
CA ALA A 10 53.48 -3.10 62.29
C ALA A 10 52.76 -1.89 61.65
N TYR A 11 53.42 -0.73 61.58
CA TYR A 11 52.93 0.44 60.85
C TYR A 11 53.02 0.23 59.33
N ALA A 12 54.16 -0.25 58.84
CA ALA A 12 54.37 -0.54 57.41
C ALA A 12 53.39 -1.60 56.87
N GLU A 13 53.11 -2.66 57.64
CA GLU A 13 52.11 -3.68 57.30
C GLU A 13 50.69 -3.10 57.16
N ARG A 14 50.27 -2.21 58.07
CA ARG A 14 48.96 -1.53 58.00
C ARG A 14 48.85 -0.56 56.83
N VAL A 15 49.93 0.17 56.55
CA VAL A 15 49.99 1.07 55.39
C VAL A 15 49.96 0.25 54.10
N ARG A 16 50.70 -0.86 54.01
CA ARG A 16 50.68 -1.77 52.85
C ARG A 16 49.27 -2.33 52.61
N GLY A 17 48.56 -2.77 53.65
CA GLY A 17 47.18 -3.26 53.52
C GLY A 17 46.21 -2.19 53.01
N ARG A 18 46.32 -0.95 53.50
CA ARG A 18 45.52 0.20 53.03
C ARG A 18 45.83 0.57 51.58
N VAL A 19 47.10 0.56 51.20
CA VAL A 19 47.53 0.84 49.81
C VAL A 19 46.99 -0.24 48.87
N VAL A 20 47.09 -1.52 49.24
CA VAL A 20 46.53 -2.62 48.44
C VAL A 20 45.01 -2.49 48.33
N ALA A 21 44.31 -2.18 49.41
CA ALA A 21 42.86 -1.96 49.37
C ALA A 21 42.45 -0.80 48.45
N LEU A 22 43.20 0.31 48.48
CA LEU A 22 42.98 1.44 47.59
C LEU A 22 43.24 1.09 46.12
N ILE A 23 44.27 0.30 45.83
CA ILE A 23 44.58 -0.17 44.48
C ILE A 23 43.47 -1.08 43.97
N VAL A 24 43.02 -2.04 44.77
CA VAL A 24 41.90 -2.94 44.41
C VAL A 24 40.62 -2.15 44.17
N LEU A 25 40.32 -1.17 45.03
CA LEU A 25 39.16 -0.29 44.85
C LEU A 25 39.26 0.50 43.54
N ALA A 26 40.42 1.09 43.24
CA ALA A 26 40.65 1.85 42.02
C ALA A 26 40.50 0.98 40.76
N ILE A 27 41.04 -0.25 40.79
CA ILE A 27 40.87 -1.22 39.70
C ILE A 27 39.40 -1.61 39.55
N GLY A 28 38.71 -1.93 40.64
CA GLY A 28 37.28 -2.25 40.61
C GLY A 28 36.43 -1.12 40.02
N LEU A 29 36.71 0.13 40.43
CA LEU A 29 36.02 1.30 39.90
C LEU A 29 36.31 1.52 38.41
N TYR A 30 37.56 1.31 37.98
CA TYR A 30 37.94 1.36 36.57
C TYR A 30 37.15 0.36 35.73
N PHE A 31 37.03 -0.89 36.19
CA PHE A 31 36.22 -1.90 35.50
C PHE A 31 34.74 -1.52 35.42
N VAL A 32 34.15 -1.00 36.51
CA VAL A 32 32.74 -0.57 36.53
C VAL A 32 32.50 0.55 35.51
N VAL A 33 33.38 1.54 35.43
CA VAL A 33 33.25 2.66 34.46
C VAL A 33 33.45 2.15 33.03
N ALA A 34 34.47 1.34 32.78
CA ALA A 34 34.79 0.82 31.45
C ALA A 34 33.67 -0.06 30.88
N PHE A 35 33.10 -0.95 31.70
CA PHE A 35 31.99 -1.82 31.27
C PHE A 35 30.64 -1.12 31.28
N GLY A 36 30.45 -0.14 32.18
CA GLY A 36 29.24 0.68 32.23
C GLY A 36 29.01 1.41 30.90
N GLU A 37 30.02 2.12 30.39
CA GLU A 37 29.88 2.86 29.13
C GLU A 37 29.55 1.96 27.94
N GLN A 38 30.16 0.78 27.83
CA GLN A 38 29.89 -0.16 26.74
C GLN A 38 28.45 -0.67 26.76
N ALA A 39 27.92 -1.03 27.94
CA ALA A 39 26.54 -1.50 28.07
C ALA A 39 25.52 -0.42 27.72
N TRP A 40 25.79 0.83 28.11
CA TRP A 40 24.93 1.98 27.78
C TRP A 40 24.95 2.30 26.28
N ARG A 41 26.13 2.30 25.64
CA ARG A 41 26.25 2.54 24.19
C ARG A 41 25.53 1.46 23.37
N ALA A 42 25.63 0.20 23.78
CA ALA A 42 24.93 -0.89 23.10
C ALA A 42 23.41 -0.71 23.16
N ARG A 43 22.86 -0.32 24.32
CA ARG A 43 21.42 -0.04 24.47
C ARG A 43 20.97 1.19 23.68
N ALA A 44 21.76 2.27 23.70
CA ALA A 44 21.45 3.48 22.93
C ALA A 44 21.40 3.18 21.43
N LEU A 45 22.35 2.39 20.92
CA LEU A 45 22.40 2.01 19.51
C LEU A 45 21.21 1.11 19.12
N GLN A 46 20.83 0.17 19.99
CA GLN A 46 19.63 -0.66 19.76
C GLN A 46 18.35 0.17 19.69
N ALA A 47 18.20 1.15 20.59
CA ALA A 47 17.05 2.06 20.58
C ALA A 47 17.01 2.91 19.29
N GLU A 48 18.16 3.40 18.83
CA GLU A 48 18.26 4.13 17.58
C GLU A 48 17.89 3.26 16.36
N ILE A 49 18.37 2.02 16.32
CA ILE A 49 18.02 1.05 15.26
C ILE A 49 16.51 0.77 15.26
N ALA A 50 15.91 0.57 16.44
CA ALA A 50 14.47 0.34 16.56
C ALA A 50 13.66 1.54 16.02
N GLY A 51 14.00 2.76 16.43
CA GLY A 51 13.34 3.97 15.94
C GLY A 51 13.49 4.17 14.42
N ARG A 52 14.69 3.91 13.87
CA ARG A 52 14.92 3.98 12.42
C ARG A 52 14.11 2.94 11.65
N ARG A 53 13.96 1.72 12.19
CA ARG A 53 13.14 0.65 11.59
C ARG A 53 11.66 1.01 11.58
N GLU A 54 11.16 1.58 12.66
CA GLU A 54 9.77 2.06 12.73
C GLU A 54 9.52 3.18 11.72
N ALA A 55 10.45 4.13 11.59
CA ALA A 55 10.35 5.20 10.59
C ALA A 55 10.33 4.65 9.16
N LEU A 56 11.19 3.66 8.85
CA LEU A 56 11.19 2.99 7.55
C LEU A 56 9.87 2.27 7.29
N ALA A 57 9.35 1.52 8.28
CA ALA A 57 8.08 0.82 8.15
C ALA A 57 6.91 1.78 7.88
N ALA A 58 6.88 2.92 8.58
CA ALA A 58 5.86 3.95 8.37
C ALA A 58 5.97 4.59 6.97
N MET A 59 7.18 4.85 6.48
CA MET A 59 7.39 5.36 5.13
C MET A 59 6.97 4.35 4.05
N GLN A 60 7.30 3.07 4.25
CA GLN A 60 6.92 1.99 3.34
C GLN A 60 5.39 1.85 3.27
N ALA A 61 4.71 1.86 4.41
CA ALA A 61 3.25 1.79 4.47
C ALA A 61 2.59 2.96 3.72
N ARG A 62 3.11 4.18 3.89
CA ARG A 62 2.63 5.35 3.13
C ARG A 62 2.89 5.21 1.63
N HIS A 63 4.08 4.77 1.24
CA HIS A 63 4.41 4.54 -0.15
C HIS A 63 3.43 3.55 -0.79
N ASP A 64 3.15 2.43 -0.11
CA ASP A 64 2.27 1.39 -0.63
C ASP A 64 0.81 1.87 -0.70
N GLU A 65 0.36 2.67 0.27
CA GLU A 65 -0.94 3.33 0.22
C GLU A 65 -1.06 4.27 -0.98
N LEU A 66 -0.07 5.15 -1.20
CA LEU A 66 -0.06 6.07 -2.34
C LEU A 66 0.01 5.32 -3.67
N ALA A 67 0.81 4.26 -3.75
CA ALA A 67 0.91 3.42 -4.95
C ALA A 67 -0.44 2.77 -5.28
N TRP A 68 -1.16 2.30 -4.26
CA TRP A 68 -2.49 1.72 -4.45
C TRP A 68 -3.51 2.77 -4.90
N GLN A 69 -3.48 3.96 -4.32
CA GLN A 69 -4.34 5.08 -4.75
C GLN A 69 -4.08 5.45 -6.22
N LEU A 70 -2.80 5.54 -6.63
CA LEU A 70 -2.42 5.81 -8.01
C LEU A 70 -3.01 4.78 -8.99
N VAL A 71 -2.92 3.49 -8.66
CA VAL A 71 -3.49 2.43 -9.51
C VAL A 71 -5.01 2.59 -9.62
N ARG A 72 -5.69 2.83 -8.50
CA ARG A 72 -7.15 3.02 -8.46
C ARG A 72 -7.61 4.24 -9.26
N TYR A 73 -6.94 5.38 -9.11
CA TYR A 73 -7.33 6.59 -9.84
C TYR A 73 -6.94 6.55 -11.32
N ARG A 74 -5.86 5.85 -11.70
CA ARG A 74 -5.44 5.74 -13.09
C ARG A 74 -6.48 5.03 -13.96
N SER A 75 -7.10 3.96 -13.47
CA SER A 75 -8.17 3.26 -14.22
C SER A 75 -9.39 4.15 -14.43
N ASP A 76 -9.81 4.86 -13.38
CA ASP A 76 -10.97 5.74 -13.45
C ASP A 76 -10.68 6.96 -14.34
N TYR A 77 -9.46 7.50 -14.27
CA TYR A 77 -9.01 8.61 -15.09
C TYR A 77 -8.93 8.25 -16.58
N GLU A 78 -8.39 7.09 -16.97
CA GLU A 78 -8.37 6.68 -18.38
C GLU A 78 -9.78 6.55 -18.95
N SER A 79 -10.71 5.95 -18.21
CA SER A 79 -12.11 5.84 -18.62
C SER A 79 -12.80 7.20 -18.73
N TYR A 80 -12.49 8.12 -17.81
CA TYR A 80 -12.98 9.49 -17.83
C TYR A 80 -12.48 10.23 -19.07
N VAL A 81 -11.18 10.16 -19.35
CA VAL A 81 -10.54 10.78 -20.51
C VAL A 81 -11.10 10.20 -21.79
N GLU A 82 -11.26 8.88 -21.89
CA GLU A 82 -11.83 8.22 -23.05
C GLU A 82 -13.28 8.66 -23.30
N ARG A 83 -14.09 8.77 -22.24
CA ARG A 83 -15.47 9.25 -22.35
C ARG A 83 -15.53 10.69 -22.88
N ILE A 84 -14.71 11.59 -22.35
CA ILE A 84 -14.66 12.98 -22.83
C ILE A 84 -14.15 13.04 -24.27
N ALA A 85 -13.09 12.29 -24.58
CA ALA A 85 -12.50 12.22 -25.92
C ALA A 85 -13.53 11.75 -26.96
N ARG A 86 -14.30 10.68 -26.66
CA ARG A 86 -15.33 10.15 -27.57
C ARG A 86 -16.58 11.05 -27.64
N ARG A 87 -17.06 11.55 -26.49
CA ARG A 87 -18.34 12.30 -26.41
C ARG A 87 -18.22 13.74 -26.86
N ASP A 88 -17.21 14.46 -26.36
CA ASP A 88 -17.12 15.92 -26.51
C ASP A 88 -16.18 16.31 -27.64
N LEU A 89 -15.14 15.49 -27.88
CA LEU A 89 -14.13 15.77 -28.91
C LEU A 89 -14.27 14.87 -30.15
N ASN A 90 -15.15 13.88 -30.11
CA ASN A 90 -15.38 12.91 -31.19
C ASN A 90 -14.09 12.22 -31.68
N LEU A 91 -13.11 12.06 -30.78
CA LEU A 91 -11.82 11.42 -31.02
C LEU A 91 -11.90 9.90 -30.80
N SER A 92 -11.14 9.16 -31.60
CA SER A 92 -10.96 7.71 -31.47
C SER A 92 -9.50 7.37 -31.17
N ARG A 93 -9.23 6.15 -30.69
CA ARG A 93 -7.85 5.71 -30.50
C ARG A 93 -7.15 5.49 -31.85
N PRO A 94 -5.82 5.65 -31.92
CA PRO A 94 -5.06 5.28 -33.10
C PRO A 94 -5.33 3.82 -33.49
N GLY A 95 -5.72 3.57 -34.74
CA GLY A 95 -6.03 2.24 -35.26
C GLY A 95 -7.49 1.78 -35.10
N GLU A 96 -8.37 2.56 -34.46
CA GLU A 96 -9.81 2.29 -34.47
C GLU A 96 -10.46 2.74 -35.78
N THR A 97 -11.37 1.91 -36.32
CA THR A 97 -12.21 2.28 -37.47
C THR A 97 -13.47 2.99 -36.99
N VAL A 98 -13.59 4.29 -37.31
CA VAL A 98 -14.79 5.08 -36.98
C VAL A 98 -15.87 4.87 -38.04
N ILE A 99 -17.02 4.31 -37.63
CA ILE A 99 -18.17 4.11 -38.51
C ILE A 99 -19.16 5.28 -38.33
N LEU A 100 -19.35 6.06 -39.39
CA LEU A 100 -20.34 7.14 -39.42
C LEU A 100 -21.64 6.63 -40.04
N LEU A 101 -22.64 6.38 -39.19
CA LEU A 101 -23.99 6.00 -39.63
C LEU A 101 -24.71 7.23 -40.19
N ARG A 102 -24.87 7.29 -41.51
CA ARG A 102 -25.80 8.23 -42.14
C ARG A 102 -27.19 7.60 -42.11
N LEU A 103 -28.00 7.96 -41.12
CA LEU A 103 -29.40 7.58 -41.13
C LEU A 103 -30.06 8.30 -42.31
N ARG A 104 -30.46 7.52 -43.31
CA ARG A 104 -31.31 8.02 -44.38
C ARG A 104 -32.68 8.31 -43.74
N PRO A 105 -33.31 9.47 -44.04
CA PRO A 105 -34.66 9.73 -43.55
C PRO A 105 -35.55 8.54 -43.91
N ALA A 106 -36.40 8.13 -42.96
CA ALA A 106 -37.34 7.03 -43.19
C ALA A 106 -38.10 7.33 -44.49
N PRO A 107 -38.24 6.35 -45.39
CA PRO A 107 -39.08 6.54 -46.57
C PRO A 107 -40.45 6.99 -46.09
N GLU A 108 -41.02 8.01 -46.74
CA GLU A 108 -42.40 8.42 -46.48
C GLU A 108 -43.27 7.16 -46.52
N PRO A 109 -44.17 6.97 -45.55
CA PRO A 109 -45.01 5.78 -45.52
C PRO A 109 -45.76 5.71 -46.85
N THR A 110 -45.45 4.70 -47.66
CA THR A 110 -46.25 4.36 -48.83
C THR A 110 -47.69 4.24 -48.34
N PRO A 111 -48.67 4.97 -48.91
CA PRO A 111 -50.05 4.85 -48.47
C PRO A 111 -50.43 3.38 -48.59
N THR A 112 -50.72 2.75 -47.45
CA THR A 112 -51.25 1.40 -47.41
C THR A 112 -52.55 1.44 -48.20
N PRO A 113 -52.75 0.61 -49.24
CA PRO A 113 -54.02 0.56 -49.92
C PRO A 113 -55.09 0.26 -48.87
N THR A 114 -56.10 1.13 -48.79
CA THR A 114 -57.28 0.91 -47.95
C THR A 114 -57.84 -0.47 -48.33
N PRO A 115 -57.87 -1.45 -47.41
CA PRO A 115 -58.37 -2.77 -47.74
C PRO A 115 -59.85 -2.65 -48.14
N GLU A 116 -60.20 -3.23 -49.29
CA GLU A 116 -61.60 -3.42 -49.64
C GLU A 116 -62.29 -4.20 -48.50
N PRO A 117 -63.49 -3.79 -48.06
CA PRO A 117 -64.23 -4.46 -47.00
C PRO A 117 -64.79 -5.79 -47.52
N GLY A 118 -63.92 -6.79 -47.67
CA GLY A 118 -64.28 -8.13 -48.15
C GLY A 118 -63.20 -9.17 -47.91
N GLU A 119 -61.91 -8.79 -47.99
CA GLU A 119 -60.79 -9.71 -47.79
C GLU A 119 -60.12 -9.51 -46.43
N ARG A 120 -60.87 -9.73 -45.34
CA ARG A 120 -60.24 -10.20 -44.12
C ARG A 120 -59.99 -11.70 -44.32
N ALA A 121 -58.93 -12.03 -45.05
CA ALA A 121 -58.33 -13.34 -44.91
C ALA A 121 -58.09 -13.54 -43.41
N THR A 122 -58.69 -14.57 -42.83
CA THR A 122 -58.46 -15.03 -41.47
C THR A 122 -57.00 -15.45 -41.34
N SER A 123 -56.12 -14.46 -41.27
CA SER A 123 -54.74 -14.63 -40.87
C SER A 123 -54.79 -15.12 -39.43
N GLU A 124 -54.25 -16.30 -39.19
CA GLU A 124 -54.05 -16.75 -37.82
C GLU A 124 -53.30 -15.67 -37.04
N PRO A 125 -53.66 -15.47 -35.77
CA PRO A 125 -53.04 -14.43 -34.99
C PRO A 125 -51.57 -14.80 -34.76
N ALA A 126 -50.66 -13.83 -35.00
CA ALA A 126 -49.22 -14.07 -35.07
C ALA A 126 -48.64 -14.79 -33.84
N TRP A 127 -49.25 -14.66 -32.66
CA TRP A 127 -48.84 -15.37 -31.45
C TRP A 127 -48.90 -16.90 -31.58
N ARG A 128 -49.78 -17.43 -32.43
CA ARG A 128 -49.91 -18.88 -32.66
C ARG A 128 -48.69 -19.44 -33.37
N ALA A 129 -48.18 -18.72 -34.38
CA ALA A 129 -46.92 -19.06 -35.06
C ALA A 129 -45.71 -19.02 -34.11
N TRP A 130 -45.73 -18.13 -33.10
CA TRP A 130 -44.70 -18.11 -32.07
C TRP A 130 -44.79 -19.32 -31.14
N MET A 131 -45.99 -19.80 -30.79
CA MET A 131 -46.13 -20.99 -29.95
C MET A 131 -45.60 -22.25 -30.65
N ASP A 132 -45.89 -22.42 -31.94
CA ASP A 132 -45.38 -23.54 -32.74
C ASP A 132 -43.85 -23.52 -32.81
N LEU A 133 -43.24 -22.35 -32.96
CA LEU A 133 -41.78 -22.21 -33.00
C LEU A 133 -41.11 -22.65 -31.68
N PHE A 134 -41.76 -22.39 -30.54
CA PHE A 134 -41.24 -22.75 -29.22
C PHE A 134 -41.76 -24.09 -28.68
N GLY A 135 -42.57 -24.82 -29.46
CA GLY A 135 -43.07 -26.15 -29.11
C GLY A 135 -43.93 -26.19 -27.85
N LEU A 136 -44.57 -25.08 -27.50
CA LEU A 136 -45.46 -24.98 -26.34
C LEU A 136 -46.89 -25.36 -26.76
N PRO A 137 -47.60 -26.25 -26.03
CA PRO A 137 -48.97 -26.63 -26.36
C PRO A 137 -49.98 -25.50 -26.13
#